data_AF-A0A9W6W6G9-F1
#
_entry.id   AF-A0A9W6W6G9-F1
#
_cell.length_a   1.000
_cell.length_b   1.000
_cell.length_c   1.000
_cell.angle_alpha   90.00
_cell.angle_beta   90.00
_cell.angle_gamma   90.00
#
_symmetry.space_group_name_H-M   'P 1'
#
loop_
_entity.id
_entity.type
_entity.pdbx_description
1 polymer ?
#
loop_
_entity_poly.entity_id
_entity_poly.type
_entity_poly.pdbx_seq_one_letter_code
_entity_poly.pdbx_strand_id
1 'polypeptide(L)'
;MHTAKVADSGTRRPAAVTVHVDELLADPSHAVRVVAEAESGSRSLTLLDPIRLGTDPDLDVVALRLLTEATAGQVDLHWDLAGEPPWPLRTVLHLHPPAGAANAAGRRFAARWGERFRFGLCTYRRGPGFVALRDIRPDGARLRTVADGRWATAFETLLSTPTCPTGDAAAGRLLDELLTAGLALRLDAGRHALLPFRLRRWPIPYSAV
;
A
#
# COMPACT_ATOMS: atom_id res chain seq x y z
N MET A 1 -54.17 -0.02 26.32
CA MET A 1 -53.52 0.57 25.12
C MET A 1 -52.20 1.20 25.58
N HIS A 2 -51.13 0.41 25.59
CA HIS A 2 -49.77 0.82 25.97
C HIS A 2 -48.82 0.16 24.96
N THR A 3 -48.39 0.91 23.97
CA THR A 3 -47.38 0.49 23.00
C THR A 3 -46.01 0.79 23.58
N ALA A 4 -45.28 -0.26 23.94
CA ALA A 4 -43.87 -0.19 24.27
C ALA A 4 -43.07 0.19 23.00
N LYS A 5 -42.33 1.29 23.11
CA LYS A 5 -41.37 1.76 22.11
C LYS A 5 -40.19 0.79 22.08
N VAL A 6 -40.09 0.02 20.99
CA VAL A 6 -38.93 -0.83 20.70
C VAL A 6 -37.70 0.06 20.56
N ALA A 7 -36.69 -0.20 21.38
CA ALA A 7 -35.40 0.47 21.33
C ALA A 7 -34.70 0.10 20.02
N ASP A 8 -34.30 1.15 19.30
CA ASP A 8 -33.45 1.11 18.12
C ASP A 8 -32.12 0.42 18.48
N SER A 9 -31.95 -0.81 18.01
CA SER A 9 -30.70 -1.56 18.09
C SER A 9 -29.71 -0.98 17.08
N GLY A 10 -29.16 0.18 17.45
CA GLY A 10 -28.07 0.84 16.75
C GLY A 10 -26.98 -0.17 16.46
N THR A 11 -26.80 -0.51 15.19
CA THR A 11 -25.76 -1.41 14.71
C THR A 11 -24.43 -0.75 15.01
N ARG A 12 -23.80 -1.16 16.12
CA ARG A 12 -22.50 -0.65 16.55
C ARG A 12 -21.50 -0.97 15.44
N ARG A 13 -21.09 0.05 14.68
CA ARG A 13 -20.02 -0.10 13.67
C ARG A 13 -18.83 -0.77 14.39
N PRO A 14 -18.23 -1.84 13.83
CA PRO A 14 -17.10 -2.47 14.49
C PRO A 14 -16.00 -1.41 14.67
N ALA A 15 -15.38 -1.38 15.85
CA ALA A 15 -14.36 -0.39 16.16
C ALA A 15 -13.20 -0.50 15.15
N ALA A 16 -12.65 0.64 14.72
CA ALA A 16 -11.47 0.66 13.88
C ALA A 16 -10.32 -0.07 14.61
N VAL A 17 -9.57 -0.89 13.88
CA VAL A 17 -8.30 -1.40 14.40
C VAL A 17 -7.39 -0.18 14.57
N THR A 18 -6.72 -0.07 15.71
CA THR A 18 -5.88 1.07 16.04
C THR A 18 -4.50 0.55 16.38
N VAL A 19 -3.45 1.17 15.83
CA VAL A 19 -2.06 0.71 16.00
C VAL A 19 -1.10 1.89 16.08
N HIS A 20 -0.09 1.76 16.93
CA HIS A 20 1.04 2.69 16.99
C HIS A 20 2.12 2.34 15.97
N VAL A 21 2.88 3.34 15.52
CA VAL A 21 3.97 3.11 14.55
C VAL A 21 5.07 2.22 15.14
N ASP A 22 5.38 2.36 16.43
CA ASP A 22 6.40 1.56 17.11
C ASP A 22 6.05 0.06 17.12
N GLU A 23 4.76 -0.27 17.20
CA GLU A 23 4.29 -1.66 17.12
C GLU A 23 4.51 -2.25 15.72
N LEU A 24 4.38 -1.43 14.67
CA LEU A 24 4.63 -1.85 13.30
C LEU A 24 6.13 -2.07 13.03
N LEU A 25 6.99 -1.27 13.64
CA LEU A 25 8.45 -1.40 13.53
C LEU A 25 8.99 -2.65 14.23
N ALA A 26 8.36 -3.07 15.34
CA ALA A 26 8.79 -4.22 16.11
C ALA A 26 8.71 -5.56 15.37
N ASP A 27 7.80 -5.69 14.40
CA ASP A 27 7.66 -6.88 13.54
C ASP A 27 7.24 -6.45 12.12
N PRO A 28 8.10 -6.61 11.10
CA PRO A 28 7.76 -6.26 9.72
C PRO A 28 6.54 -7.01 9.16
N SER A 29 6.18 -8.17 9.73
CA SER A 29 4.96 -8.92 9.36
C SER A 29 3.71 -8.34 10.00
N HIS A 30 3.84 -7.49 11.01
CA HIS A 30 2.74 -6.91 11.77
C HIS A 30 1.85 -6.05 10.87
N ALA A 31 2.43 -5.27 9.95
CA ALA A 31 1.68 -4.47 8.97
C ALA A 31 0.69 -5.31 8.14
N VAL A 32 1.10 -6.51 7.69
CA VAL A 32 0.22 -7.41 6.94
C VAL A 32 -0.88 -7.97 7.83
N ARG A 33 -0.55 -8.33 9.07
CA ARG A 33 -1.48 -8.89 10.05
C ARG A 33 -2.58 -7.90 10.47
N VAL A 34 -2.22 -6.66 10.82
CA VAL A 34 -3.21 -5.64 11.22
C VAL A 34 -4.15 -5.27 10.08
N VAL A 35 -3.64 -5.26 8.84
CA VAL A 35 -4.49 -5.05 7.67
C VAL A 35 -5.44 -6.24 7.46
N ALA A 36 -4.96 -7.47 7.60
CA ALA A 36 -5.81 -8.66 7.48
C ALA A 36 -6.90 -8.70 8.57
N GLU A 37 -6.57 -8.31 9.79
CA GLU A 37 -7.54 -8.15 10.89
C GLU A 37 -8.60 -7.11 10.52
N ALA A 38 -8.18 -5.91 10.13
CA ALA A 38 -9.09 -4.85 9.69
C ALA A 38 -9.97 -5.29 8.51
N GLU A 39 -9.40 -5.96 7.50
CA GLU A 39 -10.12 -6.46 6.32
C GLU A 39 -11.22 -7.46 6.68
N SER A 40 -10.96 -8.32 7.68
CA SER A 40 -11.91 -9.32 8.18
C SER A 40 -12.99 -8.74 9.11
N GLY A 41 -12.71 -7.60 9.74
CA GLY A 41 -13.56 -6.95 10.74
C GLY A 41 -14.15 -5.62 10.24
N SER A 42 -13.71 -4.52 10.86
CA SER A 42 -14.27 -3.16 10.67
C SER A 42 -14.03 -2.54 9.30
N ARG A 43 -13.06 -3.08 8.54
CA ARG A 43 -12.45 -2.48 7.34
C ARG A 43 -11.95 -1.06 7.54
N SER A 44 -11.59 -0.72 8.78
CA SER A 44 -11.01 0.56 9.13
C SER A 44 -9.80 0.35 10.02
N LEU A 45 -8.71 1.03 9.68
CA LEU A 45 -7.45 1.01 10.39
C LEU A 45 -7.03 2.46 10.68
N THR A 46 -6.67 2.77 11.91
CA THR A 46 -6.17 4.09 12.31
C THR A 46 -4.75 3.97 12.83
N LEU A 47 -3.84 4.78 12.29
CA LEU A 47 -2.51 4.99 12.85
C LEU A 47 -2.56 6.16 13.82
N LEU A 48 -2.10 5.94 15.04
CA LEU A 48 -2.09 6.98 16.07
C LEU A 48 -0.95 7.99 15.90
N ASP A 49 0.15 7.57 15.28
CA ASP A 49 1.34 8.37 15.12
C ASP A 49 1.50 8.82 13.65
N PRO A 50 1.82 10.11 13.41
CA PRO A 50 2.13 10.57 12.06
C PRO A 50 3.38 9.89 11.48
N ILE A 51 3.32 9.49 10.21
CA ILE A 51 4.45 8.82 9.53
C ILE A 51 5.32 9.84 8.80
N ARG A 52 6.64 9.82 9.06
CA ARG A 52 7.63 10.59 8.31
C ARG A 52 8.34 9.69 7.28
N LEU A 53 7.94 9.81 6.02
CA LEU A 53 8.55 9.05 4.93
C LEU A 53 9.89 9.64 4.50
N GLY A 54 10.86 8.77 4.21
CA GLY A 54 12.15 9.10 3.63
C GLY A 54 13.24 9.49 4.63
N THR A 55 13.02 9.31 5.93
CA THR A 55 14.02 9.58 6.97
C THR A 55 14.54 8.34 7.68
N ASP A 56 13.75 7.29 7.72
CA ASP A 56 14.12 6.02 8.33
C ASP A 56 13.73 4.88 7.37
N PRO A 57 14.69 4.18 6.76
CA PRO A 57 14.38 3.15 5.80
C PRO A 57 13.64 1.93 6.39
N ASP A 58 13.76 1.63 7.70
CA ASP A 58 12.96 0.56 8.33
C ASP A 58 11.48 0.97 8.39
N LEU A 59 11.24 2.20 8.85
CA LEU A 59 9.90 2.77 8.85
C LEU A 59 9.32 2.86 7.44
N ASP A 60 10.11 3.27 6.45
CA ASP A 60 9.65 3.38 5.06
C ASP A 60 9.23 2.03 4.49
N VAL A 61 9.99 0.96 4.75
CA VAL A 61 9.62 -0.41 4.34
C VAL A 61 8.26 -0.77 4.92
N VAL A 62 8.10 -0.61 6.23
CA VAL A 62 6.89 -1.01 6.95
C VAL A 62 5.69 -0.17 6.54
N ALA A 63 5.87 1.16 6.43
CA ALA A 63 4.84 2.09 6.03
C ALA A 63 4.38 1.84 4.58
N LEU A 64 5.30 1.68 3.63
CA LEU A 64 4.94 1.38 2.25
C LEU A 64 4.26 0.01 2.13
N ARG A 65 4.69 -0.98 2.93
CA ARG A 65 4.01 -2.28 2.97
C ARG A 65 2.59 -2.16 3.53
N LEU A 66 2.41 -1.41 4.61
CA LEU A 66 1.08 -1.14 5.17
C LEU A 66 0.17 -0.46 4.14
N LEU A 67 0.67 0.59 3.46
CA LEU A 67 -0.08 1.34 2.46
C LEU A 67 -0.49 0.46 1.27
N THR A 68 0.43 -0.38 0.77
CA THR A 68 0.13 -1.32 -0.33
C THR A 68 -0.90 -2.38 0.08
N GLU A 69 -0.78 -2.97 1.26
CA GLU A 69 -1.72 -3.98 1.75
C GLU A 69 -3.10 -3.37 2.07
N ALA A 70 -3.15 -2.24 2.76
CA ALA A 70 -4.40 -1.54 3.07
C ALA A 70 -5.13 -1.14 1.77
N THR A 71 -4.39 -0.64 0.78
CA THR A 71 -4.93 -0.35 -0.55
C THR A 71 -5.46 -1.63 -1.20
N ALA A 72 -4.69 -2.72 -1.22
CA ALA A 72 -5.09 -4.00 -1.82
C ALA A 72 -6.34 -4.61 -1.18
N GLY A 73 -6.45 -4.52 0.15
CA GLY A 73 -7.59 -4.98 0.94
C GLY A 73 -8.78 -4.02 0.94
N GLN A 74 -8.63 -2.83 0.35
CA GLN A 74 -9.61 -1.72 0.42
C GLN A 74 -10.02 -1.41 1.87
N VAL A 75 -9.04 -1.44 2.77
CA VAL A 75 -9.19 -1.01 4.17
C VAL A 75 -9.08 0.51 4.22
N ASP A 76 -10.06 1.15 4.85
CA ASP A 76 -10.07 2.60 5.08
C ASP A 76 -8.99 2.94 6.11
N LEU A 77 -7.86 3.48 5.64
CA LEU A 77 -6.69 3.76 6.44
C LEU A 77 -6.66 5.25 6.81
N HIS A 78 -6.87 5.55 8.08
CA HIS A 78 -6.73 6.88 8.64
C HIS A 78 -5.33 7.07 9.22
N TRP A 79 -4.56 7.98 8.63
CA TRP A 79 -3.20 8.28 9.08
C TRP A 79 -2.78 9.70 8.68
N ASP A 80 -1.80 10.25 9.40
CA ASP A 80 -1.25 11.58 9.13
C ASP A 80 0.18 11.53 8.64
N LEU A 81 0.52 12.47 7.76
CA LEU A 81 1.85 12.60 7.19
C LEU A 81 2.69 13.61 7.99
N ALA A 82 3.88 13.19 8.42
CA ALA A 82 4.82 14.02 9.17
C ALA A 82 5.81 14.77 8.24
N GLY A 83 5.29 15.52 7.27
CA GLY A 83 6.07 16.35 6.33
C GLY A 83 6.07 15.84 4.89
N GLU A 84 6.71 16.57 3.98
CA GLU A 84 6.77 16.18 2.56
C GLU A 84 7.79 15.05 2.36
N PRO A 85 7.41 13.91 1.74
CA PRO A 85 8.34 12.84 1.40
C PRO A 85 9.39 13.33 0.39
N PRO A 86 10.59 12.75 0.37
CA PRO A 86 11.65 13.16 -0.57
C PRO A 86 11.41 12.69 -2.02
N TRP A 87 10.32 11.95 -2.27
CA TRP A 87 10.01 11.39 -3.58
C TRP A 87 8.92 12.19 -4.31
N PRO A 88 8.89 12.16 -5.65
CA PRO A 88 7.80 12.74 -6.41
C PRO A 88 6.43 12.14 -6.02
N LEU A 89 5.37 12.94 -6.11
CA LEU A 89 4.01 12.49 -5.78
C LEU A 89 3.57 11.22 -6.53
N ARG A 90 4.03 11.03 -7.78
CA ARG A 90 3.76 9.83 -8.60
C ARG A 90 4.09 8.54 -7.87
N THR A 91 5.12 8.55 -7.03
CA THR A 91 5.62 7.39 -6.31
C THR A 91 4.54 6.76 -5.43
N VAL A 92 3.68 7.57 -4.83
CA VAL A 92 2.76 7.12 -3.77
C VAL A 92 1.29 7.38 -4.09
N LEU A 93 0.98 8.18 -5.12
CA LEU A 93 -0.40 8.59 -5.43
C LEU A 93 -1.39 7.45 -5.72
N HIS A 94 -0.93 6.22 -5.95
CA HIS A 94 -1.78 5.05 -6.19
C HIS A 94 -2.13 4.28 -4.91
N LEU A 95 -1.55 4.70 -3.78
CA LEU A 95 -1.75 4.13 -2.45
C LEU A 95 -2.69 5.03 -1.64
N HIS A 96 -3.29 4.46 -0.60
CA HIS A 96 -4.22 5.16 0.29
C HIS A 96 -3.62 6.48 0.81
N PRO A 97 -4.26 7.63 0.54
CA PRO A 97 -3.71 8.93 0.92
C PRO A 97 -3.76 9.13 2.45
N PRO A 98 -2.88 9.98 3.02
CA PRO A 98 -3.02 10.46 4.38
C PRO A 98 -4.26 11.37 4.52
N ALA A 99 -4.86 11.37 5.71
CA ALA A 99 -5.99 12.24 6.05
C ALA A 99 -5.54 13.70 6.28
N GLY A 100 -4.31 13.89 6.75
CA GLY A 100 -3.75 15.19 7.05
C GLY A 100 -2.23 15.17 7.15
N ALA A 101 -1.68 16.26 7.69
CA ALA A 101 -0.26 16.41 7.95
C ALA A 101 0.05 17.48 8.99
N ALA A 102 1.15 17.29 9.72
CA ALA A 102 1.54 18.18 10.82
C ALA A 102 1.92 19.60 10.37
N ASN A 103 2.60 19.76 9.22
CA ASN A 103 3.09 21.05 8.73
C ASN A 103 2.49 21.46 7.37
N ALA A 104 2.65 22.73 6.99
CA ALA A 104 2.01 23.29 5.80
C ALA A 104 2.46 22.65 4.47
N ALA A 105 3.74 22.27 4.36
CA ALA A 105 4.26 21.57 3.18
C ALA A 105 3.66 20.17 3.05
N GLY A 106 3.66 19.40 4.15
CA GLY A 106 3.01 18.10 4.24
C GLY A 106 1.52 18.18 3.92
N ARG A 107 0.80 19.21 4.40
CA ARG A 107 -0.64 19.38 4.11
C ARG A 107 -0.91 19.58 2.62
N ARG A 108 -0.08 20.39 1.95
CA ARG A 108 -0.16 20.58 0.49
C ARG A 108 0.15 19.27 -0.25
N PHE A 109 1.14 18.50 0.21
CA PHE A 109 1.45 17.21 -0.39
C PHE A 109 0.31 16.20 -0.21
N ALA A 110 -0.22 16.07 1.02
CA ALA A 110 -1.36 15.21 1.37
C ALA A 110 -2.61 15.54 0.54
N ALA A 111 -2.94 16.83 0.40
CA ALA A 111 -4.08 17.26 -0.42
C ALA A 111 -3.93 16.83 -1.89
N ARG A 112 -2.76 17.08 -2.51
CA ARG A 112 -2.48 16.65 -3.89
C ARG A 112 -2.51 15.13 -4.03
N TRP A 113 -2.05 14.40 -3.02
CA TRP A 113 -2.13 12.94 -2.99
C TRP A 113 -3.60 12.48 -3.00
N GLY A 114 -4.43 12.98 -2.09
CA GLY A 114 -5.86 12.65 -2.05
C GLY A 114 -6.59 12.99 -3.35
N GLU A 115 -6.34 14.17 -3.93
CA GLU A 115 -6.97 14.61 -5.18
C GLU A 115 -6.65 13.69 -6.37
N ARG A 116 -5.40 13.19 -6.45
CA ARG A 116 -4.92 12.36 -7.55
C ARG A 116 -5.03 10.86 -7.28
N PHE A 117 -5.36 10.46 -6.06
CA PHE A 117 -5.54 9.07 -5.70
C PHE A 117 -6.66 8.42 -6.51
N ARG A 118 -6.32 7.35 -7.23
CA ARG A 118 -7.30 6.46 -7.87
C ARG A 118 -6.87 5.03 -7.64
N PHE A 119 -7.84 4.19 -7.27
CA PHE A 119 -7.61 2.76 -7.12
C PHE A 119 -7.26 2.12 -8.48
N GLY A 120 -6.27 1.22 -8.46
CA GLY A 120 -5.90 0.42 -9.64
C GLY A 120 -4.88 1.08 -10.58
N LEU A 121 -4.24 2.17 -10.15
CA LEU A 121 -3.24 2.86 -10.98
C LEU A 121 -1.91 2.11 -11.11
N CYS A 122 -1.45 1.41 -10.07
CA CYS A 122 -0.23 0.60 -10.10
C CYS A 122 -0.47 -0.70 -9.34
N THR A 123 -0.58 -1.80 -10.07
CA THR A 123 -1.05 -3.08 -9.53
C THR A 123 -0.27 -4.26 -10.07
N TYR A 124 -0.36 -5.37 -9.35
CA TYR A 124 0.01 -6.68 -9.86
C TYR A 124 -1.11 -7.70 -9.61
N ARG A 125 -1.11 -8.77 -10.39
CA ARG A 125 -1.92 -9.97 -10.17
C ARG A 125 -1.04 -11.20 -10.25
N ARG A 126 -1.25 -12.13 -9.33
CA ARG A 126 -0.63 -13.45 -9.34
C ARG A 126 -1.55 -14.46 -10.01
N GLY A 127 -1.04 -15.19 -10.99
CA GLY A 127 -1.66 -16.38 -11.56
C GLY A 127 -0.75 -17.61 -11.41
N PRO A 128 -1.18 -18.78 -11.90
CA PRO A 128 -0.35 -19.98 -11.88
C PRO A 128 0.94 -19.78 -12.70
N GLY A 129 2.09 -19.64 -12.03
CA GLY A 129 3.40 -19.51 -12.68
C GLY A 129 3.70 -18.13 -13.31
N PHE A 130 2.84 -17.12 -13.09
CA PHE A 130 3.06 -15.78 -13.63
C PHE A 130 2.59 -14.65 -12.70
N VAL A 131 3.15 -13.46 -12.90
CA VAL A 131 2.73 -12.19 -12.31
C VAL A 131 2.46 -11.19 -13.43
N ALA A 132 1.25 -10.65 -13.48
CA ALA A 132 0.89 -9.58 -14.41
C ALA A 132 1.01 -8.23 -13.71
N LEU A 133 1.87 -7.35 -14.22
CA LEU A 133 2.10 -5.98 -13.73
C LEU A 133 1.38 -4.96 -14.61
N ARG A 134 0.80 -3.94 -13.97
CA ARG A 134 0.16 -2.82 -14.63
C ARG A 134 0.51 -1.52 -13.92
N ASP A 135 1.05 -0.56 -14.66
CA ASP A 135 1.20 0.82 -14.21
C ASP A 135 0.57 1.77 -15.23
N ILE A 136 -0.40 2.54 -14.77
CA ILE A 136 -1.06 3.60 -15.53
C ILE A 136 -1.06 4.92 -14.74
N ARG A 137 -0.19 5.05 -13.72
CA ARG A 137 -0.04 6.30 -12.98
C ARG A 137 0.34 7.43 -13.95
N PRO A 138 -0.24 8.63 -13.78
CA PRO A 138 0.09 9.78 -14.61
C PRO A 138 1.57 10.15 -14.49
N ASP A 139 2.07 10.96 -15.41
CA ASP A 139 3.42 11.55 -15.35
C ASP A 139 4.57 10.52 -15.42
N GLY A 140 4.33 9.36 -16.04
CA GLY A 140 5.36 8.37 -16.35
C GLY A 140 4.91 7.38 -17.43
N ALA A 141 5.82 6.50 -17.83
CA ALA A 141 5.53 5.49 -18.84
C ALA A 141 4.44 4.53 -18.34
N ARG A 142 3.45 4.26 -19.21
CA ARG A 142 2.45 3.23 -18.94
C ARG A 142 3.08 1.87 -19.19
N LEU A 143 2.87 0.94 -18.27
CA LEU A 143 3.39 -0.42 -18.35
C LEU A 143 2.25 -1.42 -18.23
N ARG A 144 2.27 -2.44 -19.08
CA ARG A 144 1.52 -3.68 -18.93
C ARG A 144 2.45 -4.81 -19.34
N THR A 145 2.80 -5.68 -18.40
CA THR A 145 3.72 -6.78 -18.67
C THR A 145 3.33 -8.01 -17.86
N VAL A 146 3.78 -9.17 -18.33
CA VAL A 146 3.64 -10.44 -17.63
C VAL A 146 5.03 -11.01 -17.42
N ALA A 147 5.39 -11.22 -16.16
CA ALA A 147 6.57 -11.98 -15.76
C ALA A 147 6.14 -13.42 -15.52
N ASP A 148 6.87 -14.38 -16.07
CA ASP A 148 6.59 -15.81 -15.93
C ASP A 148 7.84 -16.59 -15.47
N GLY A 149 7.63 -17.86 -15.11
CA GLY A 149 8.71 -18.77 -14.71
C GLY A 149 9.61 -18.17 -13.63
N ARG A 150 10.92 -18.09 -13.92
CA ARG A 150 11.92 -17.55 -12.98
C ARG A 150 11.66 -16.10 -12.57
N TRP A 151 11.07 -15.29 -13.45
CA TRP A 151 10.79 -13.88 -13.15
C TRP A 151 9.59 -13.71 -12.24
N ALA A 152 8.58 -14.58 -12.38
CA ALA A 152 7.49 -14.65 -11.41
C ALA A 152 8.01 -15.06 -10.03
N THR A 153 8.90 -16.06 -9.95
CA THR A 153 9.53 -16.45 -8.68
C THR A 153 10.36 -15.32 -8.08
N ALA A 154 11.21 -14.66 -8.87
CA ALA A 154 12.00 -13.52 -8.43
C ALA A 154 11.12 -12.36 -7.91
N PHE A 155 10.00 -12.08 -8.56
CA PHE A 155 9.05 -11.07 -8.09
C PHE A 155 8.47 -11.43 -6.72
N GLU A 156 8.05 -12.68 -6.53
CA GLU A 156 7.53 -13.15 -5.23
C GLU A 156 8.61 -13.09 -4.14
N THR A 157 9.87 -13.42 -4.46
CA THR A 157 11.01 -13.28 -3.54
C THR A 157 11.18 -11.82 -3.08
N LEU A 158 11.21 -10.87 -4.03
CA LEU A 158 11.33 -9.44 -3.74
C LEU A 158 10.11 -8.88 -2.99
N LEU A 159 8.94 -9.48 -3.18
CA LEU A 159 7.72 -9.11 -2.46
C LEU A 159 7.75 -9.62 -1.01
N SER A 160 8.34 -10.79 -0.76
CA SER A 160 8.39 -11.41 0.57
C SER A 160 9.50 -10.88 1.46
N THR A 161 10.47 -10.15 0.91
CA THR A 161 11.65 -9.67 1.65
C THR A 161 11.93 -8.19 1.36
N PRO A 162 12.29 -7.39 2.37
CA PRO A 162 12.60 -5.97 2.19
C PRO A 162 14.03 -5.74 1.67
N THR A 163 14.80 -6.81 1.47
CA THR A 163 16.17 -6.79 0.95
C THR A 163 16.30 -7.78 -0.19
N CYS A 164 17.11 -7.46 -1.19
CA CYS A 164 17.39 -8.41 -2.26
C CYS A 164 18.28 -9.55 -1.72
N PRO A 165 17.89 -10.84 -1.86
CA PRO A 165 18.71 -11.94 -1.40
C PRO A 165 20.08 -11.96 -2.10
N THR A 166 21.13 -12.15 -1.31
CA THR A 166 22.49 -12.26 -1.85
C THR A 166 22.61 -13.52 -2.71
N GLY A 167 23.20 -13.38 -3.90
CA GLY A 167 23.41 -14.49 -4.84
C GLY A 167 22.22 -14.82 -5.75
N ASP A 168 21.06 -14.20 -5.56
CA ASP A 168 19.92 -14.34 -6.48
C ASP A 168 20.03 -13.31 -7.62
N ALA A 169 20.70 -13.72 -8.70
CA ALA A 169 20.90 -12.87 -9.88
C ALA A 169 19.57 -12.49 -10.58
N ALA A 170 18.54 -13.34 -10.49
CA ALA A 170 17.24 -13.04 -11.10
C ALA A 170 16.49 -11.98 -10.29
N ALA A 171 16.48 -12.10 -8.96
CA ALA A 171 15.91 -11.08 -8.09
C ALA A 171 16.65 -9.74 -8.22
N GLY A 172 17.99 -9.75 -8.23
CA GLY A 172 18.78 -8.53 -8.41
C GLY A 172 18.48 -7.81 -9.72
N ARG A 173 18.50 -8.54 -10.84
CA ARG A 173 18.19 -7.96 -12.15
C ARG A 173 16.75 -7.46 -12.24
N LEU A 174 15.79 -8.22 -11.71
CA LEU A 174 14.39 -7.79 -11.70
C LEU A 174 14.21 -6.53 -10.85
N LEU A 175 14.86 -6.44 -9.69
CA LEU A 175 14.80 -5.24 -8.84
C LEU A 175 15.30 -4.01 -9.59
N ASP A 176 16.41 -4.11 -10.33
CA ASP A 176 16.94 -2.99 -11.11
C ASP A 176 15.98 -2.57 -12.25
N GLU A 177 15.34 -3.53 -12.91
CA GLU A 177 14.29 -3.26 -13.91
C GLU A 177 13.06 -2.57 -13.28
N LEU A 178 12.62 -3.02 -12.10
CA LEU A 178 11.51 -2.42 -11.36
C LEU A 178 11.83 -1.02 -10.86
N LEU A 179 13.05 -0.76 -10.38
CA LEU A 179 13.52 0.56 -9.97
C LEU A 179 13.54 1.52 -11.17
N THR A 180 14.07 1.08 -12.31
CA THR A 180 14.11 1.85 -13.55
C THR A 180 12.70 2.20 -14.04
N ALA A 181 11.76 1.25 -13.92
CA ALA A 181 10.35 1.46 -14.26
C ALA A 181 9.56 2.28 -13.21
N GLY A 182 10.18 2.66 -12.08
CA GLY A 182 9.51 3.33 -10.98
C GLY A 182 8.45 2.47 -10.27
N LEU A 183 8.57 1.15 -10.34
CA LEU A 183 7.73 0.16 -9.65
C LEU A 183 8.32 -0.30 -8.31
N ALA A 184 9.56 0.06 -8.03
CA ALA A 184 10.17 -0.13 -6.73
C ALA A 184 10.81 1.18 -6.26
N LEU A 185 11.06 1.27 -4.96
CA LEU A 185 11.90 2.28 -4.36
C LEU A 185 13.12 1.63 -3.73
N ARG A 186 14.28 2.28 -3.92
CA ARG A 186 15.48 2.05 -3.14
C ARG A 186 15.38 2.96 -1.91
N LEU A 187 15.39 2.37 -0.72
CA LEU A 187 15.27 3.12 0.53
C LEU A 187 16.65 3.41 1.13
N ASP A 188 17.59 2.47 0.96
CA ASP A 188 19.02 2.66 1.22
C ASP A 188 19.86 1.67 0.38
N ALA A 189 21.11 1.42 0.78
CA ALA A 189 22.01 0.50 0.07
C ALA A 189 21.51 -0.96 -0.01
N GLY A 190 20.66 -1.41 0.93
CA GLY A 190 20.25 -2.81 1.05
C GLY A 190 18.74 -3.03 0.93
N ARG A 191 17.92 -2.01 1.23
CA ARG A 191 16.47 -2.12 1.36
C ARG A 191 15.72 -1.56 0.17
N HIS A 192 14.63 -2.24 -0.16
CA HIS A 192 13.70 -1.84 -1.21
C HIS A 192 12.24 -1.97 -0.75
N ALA A 193 11.36 -1.28 -1.46
CA ALA A 193 9.92 -1.48 -1.36
C ALA A 193 9.32 -1.62 -2.76
N LEU A 194 8.49 -2.64 -2.97
CA LEU A 194 7.68 -2.75 -4.19
C LEU A 194 6.43 -1.89 -4.05
N LEU A 195 6.15 -1.09 -5.08
CA LEU A 195 5.03 -0.15 -5.09
C LEU A 195 3.71 -0.72 -5.61
N PRO A 196 3.67 -1.64 -6.59
CA PRO A 196 2.41 -2.22 -7.05
C PRO A 196 1.72 -2.97 -5.91
N PHE A 197 0.44 -2.68 -5.68
CA PHE A 197 -0.36 -3.46 -4.74
C PHE A 197 -1.08 -4.62 -5.45
N ARG A 198 -1.45 -5.65 -4.70
CA ARG A 198 -2.13 -6.83 -5.27
C ARG A 198 -3.57 -6.48 -5.62
N LEU A 199 -3.95 -6.60 -6.89
CA LEU A 199 -5.36 -6.51 -7.28
C LEU A 199 -6.06 -7.82 -6.90
N ARG A 200 -6.70 -7.85 -5.73
CA ARG A 200 -7.37 -9.04 -5.18
C ARG A 200 -8.77 -9.27 -5.76
N ARG A 201 -9.47 -8.19 -6.11
CA ARG A 201 -10.82 -8.23 -6.70
C ARG A 201 -10.84 -7.39 -7.96
N TRP A 202 -11.47 -7.89 -9.01
CA TRP A 202 -11.73 -7.08 -10.20
C TRP A 202 -12.88 -6.13 -9.86
N PRO A 203 -12.71 -4.80 -9.98
CA PRO A 203 -13.87 -3.93 -10.04
C PRO A 203 -14.59 -4.26 -11.34
N ILE A 204 -15.67 -5.02 -11.28
CA ILE A 204 -16.59 -5.20 -12.40
C ILE A 204 -17.60 -4.06 -12.31
N PRO A 205 -17.49 -2.95 -13.06
CA PRO A 205 -18.68 -2.27 -13.49
C PRO A 205 -19.30 -3.14 -14.59
N TYR A 206 -20.31 -3.93 -14.22
CA TYR A 206 -21.24 -4.46 -15.20
C TYR A 206 -22.31 -3.39 -15.42
N SER A 207 -22.21 -2.68 -16.52
CA SER A 207 -23.37 -2.09 -17.20
C SER A 207 -22.99 -1.84 -18.64
N ALA A 208 -22.91 -2.93 -19.41
CA ALA A 208 -23.28 -2.89 -20.81
C ALA A 208 -24.77 -3.24 -20.85
N VAL A 209 -25.62 -2.21 -20.90
CA VAL A 209 -26.94 -2.29 -21.52
C VAL A 209 -26.75 -1.78 -22.95
#